data_AF-A0AA92L717-F1
#
_entry.id   AF-A0AA92L717-F1
#
_cell.length_a   1.000
_cell.length_b   1.000
_cell.length_c   1.000
_cell.angle_alpha   90.00
_cell.angle_beta   90.00
_cell.angle_gamma   90.00
#
_symmetry.space_group_name_H-M   'P 1'
#
loop_
_entity.id
_entity.type
_entity.pdbx_description
1 polymer ?
#
loop_
_entity_poly.entity_id
_entity_poly.type
_entity_poly.pdbx_seq_one_letter_code
_entity_poly.pdbx_strand_id
1 'polypeptide(L)' 'MSVMLKAVGLTVVGELAVRLCKDAGESALAYAVQLGTRAAVLGAAMPVLSKLFEFLGEIMSL' A
#
# COMPACT_ATOMS: atom_id res chain seq x y z
N MET A 1 -4.98 -3.83 13.60
CA MET A 1 -5.26 -2.41 13.29
C MET A 1 -4.08 -1.67 12.64
N SER A 2 -2.83 -1.95 13.03
CA SER A 2 -1.62 -1.28 12.49
C SER A 2 -1.48 -1.35 10.95
N VAL A 3 -1.85 -2.47 10.32
CA VAL A 3 -1.74 -2.63 8.86
C VAL A 3 -2.68 -1.70 8.09
N MET A 4 -3.94 -1.58 8.53
CA MET A 4 -4.90 -0.67 7.90
C MET A 4 -4.50 0.79 8.08
N LEU A 5 -4.01 1.15 9.27
CA LEU A 5 -3.52 2.51 9.51
C LEU A 5 -2.31 2.85 8.61
N LYS A 6 -1.39 1.90 8.42
CA LYS A 6 -0.28 2.05 7.47
C LYS A 6 -0.76 2.21 6.04
N ALA A 7 -1.70 1.38 5.59
CA ALA A 7 -2.23 1.45 4.23
C ALA A 7 -2.92 2.79 3.97
N VAL A 8 -3.78 3.25 4.90
CA VAL A 8 -4.48 4.54 4.79
C VAL A 8 -3.49 5.70 4.81
N GLY A 9 -2.49 5.68 5.70
CA GLY A 9 -1.45 6.70 5.74
C GLY A 9 -0.67 6.80 4.43
N LEU A 10 -0.30 5.66 3.85
CA LEU A 10 0.37 5.58 2.55
C LEU A 10 -0.48 6.15 1.41
N THR A 11 -1.77 5.80 1.35
CA THR A 11 -2.67 6.32 0.32
C THR A 11 -2.89 7.82 0.45
N VAL A 12 -3.06 8.34 1.67
CA VAL A 12 -3.26 9.78 1.90
C VAL A 12 -2.05 10.57 1.44
N VAL A 13 -0.84 10.18 1.88
CA VAL A 13 0.39 10.89 1.51
C VAL A 13 0.67 10.75 0.01
N GLY A 14 0.49 9.55 -0.55
CA GLY A 14 0.76 9.30 -1.95
C GLY A 14 -0.22 10.00 -2.90
N GLU A 15 -1.53 10.01 -2.60
CA GLU A 15 -2.49 10.77 -3.41
C GLU A 15 -2.23 12.28 -3.33
N LEU A 16 -1.88 12.82 -2.17
CA LEU A 16 -1.48 14.22 -2.04
C LEU A 16 -0.26 14.53 -2.93
N ALA A 17 0.77 13.68 -2.89
CA ALA A 17 1.95 13.85 -3.72
C ALA A 17 1.63 13.77 -5.23
N VAL A 18 0.78 12.83 -5.65
CA VAL A 18 0.33 12.71 -7.05
C VAL A 18 -0.41 13.96 -7.50
N ARG A 19 -1.30 14.52 -6.66
CA ARG A 19 -2.05 15.74 -6.96
C ARG A 19 -1.10 16.94 -7.07
N LEU A 20 -0.17 17.11 -6.13
CA LEU A 20 0.86 18.15 -6.20
C LEU A 20 1.69 18.08 -7.49
N CYS A 21 2.14 16.87 -7.88
CA CYS A 21 2.88 16.70 -9.13
C CYS A 21 2.05 17.05 -10.37
N LYS A 22 0.75 16.74 -10.38
CA LYS A 22 -0.16 17.14 -11.47
C LYS A 22 -0.39 18.65 -11.50
N ASP A 23 -0.58 19.27 -10.35
CA ASP A 23 -0.80 20.72 -10.23
C ASP A 23 0.45 21.51 -10.64
N ALA A 24 1.65 20.94 -10.48
CA ALA A 24 2.91 21.50 -11.00
C ALA A 24 3.10 21.32 -12.52
N GLY A 25 2.21 20.60 -13.21
CA GLY A 25 2.33 20.27 -14.63
C GLY A 25 3.16 19.01 -14.94
N GLU A 26 3.77 18.39 -13.93
CA GLU A 26 4.66 17.23 -14.04
C GLU A 26 3.89 15.90 -14.07
N SER A 27 3.19 15.64 -15.17
CA SER A 27 2.34 14.46 -15.33
C SER A 27 3.10 13.12 -15.32
N ALA A 28 4.34 13.10 -15.83
CA ALA A 28 5.17 11.88 -15.82
C ALA A 28 5.60 11.50 -14.39
N LEU A 29 5.99 12.50 -13.58
CA LEU A 29 6.38 12.29 -12.18
C LEU A 29 5.17 11.86 -11.34
N ALA A 30 4.00 12.48 -11.57
CA ALA A 30 2.76 12.09 -10.91
C ALA A 30 2.40 10.61 -11.15
N TYR A 31 2.63 10.11 -12.36
CA TYR A 31 2.40 8.71 -12.68
C TYR A 31 3.37 7.77 -11.93
N ALA A 32 4.65 8.12 -11.86
CA ALA A 32 5.65 7.36 -11.10
C ALA A 32 5.30 7.28 -9.60
N VAL A 33 4.91 8.40 -9.00
CA VAL A 33 4.47 8.45 -7.59
C VAL A 33 3.19 7.64 -7.37
N GLN A 34 2.24 7.69 -8.31
CA GLN A 34 1.01 6.90 -8.22
C GLN A 34 1.29 5.40 -8.22
N LEU A 35 2.19 4.94 -9.08
CA LEU A 35 2.63 3.55 -9.14
C LEU A 35 3.37 3.14 -7.86
N GLY A 36 4.30 3.97 -7.39
CA GLY A 36 5.05 3.73 -6.15
C GLY A 36 4.13 3.63 -4.93
N THR A 37 3.13 4.50 -4.83
CA THR A 37 2.15 4.49 -3.75
C THR A 37 1.35 3.19 -3.75
N ARG A 38 0.83 2.76 -4.91
CA ARG A 38 0.08 1.50 -5.02
C ARG A 38 0.96 0.29 -4.68
N ALA A 39 2.20 0.26 -5.16
CA ALA A 39 3.15 -0.80 -4.84
C ALA A 39 3.45 -0.87 -3.33
N ALA A 40 3.61 0.28 -2.68
CA ALA A 40 3.88 0.34 -1.26
C ALA A 40 2.66 -0.06 -0.40
N VAL A 41 1.44 0.24 -0.83
CA VAL A 41 0.21 -0.28 -0.20
C VAL A 41 0.10 -1.80 -0.33
N LEU A 42 0.42 -2.35 -1.51
CA LEU A 42 0.48 -3.80 -1.72
C LEU A 42 1.55 -4.45 -0.83
N GLY A 43 2.73 -3.83 -0.71
CA GLY A 43 3.77 -4.27 0.21
C GLY A 43 3.32 -4.24 1.67
N ALA A 44 2.58 -3.21 2.07
CA ALA A 44 2.00 -3.14 3.42
C ALA A 44 0.96 -4.25 3.68
N ALA A 45 0.38 -4.84 2.64
CA ALA A 45 -0.56 -5.97 2.75
C ALA A 45 0.15 -7.34 2.90
N MET A 46 1.45 -7.47 2.61
CA MET A 46 2.19 -8.72 2.83
C MET A 46 2.00 -9.39 4.20
N PRO A 47 2.08 -8.68 5.35
CA PRO A 47 1.88 -9.32 6.65
C PRO A 47 0.49 -9.96 6.83
N VAL A 48 -0.53 -9.51 6.08
CA VAL A 48 -1.86 -10.15 6.10
C VAL A 48 -1.80 -11.54 5.48
N LEU A 49 -1.07 -11.69 4.37
CA LEU A 49 -0.84 -12.99 3.74
C LEU A 49 -0.10 -13.93 4.69
N SER A 50 0.97 -13.47 5.36
CA SER A 50 1.68 -14.29 6.35
C SER A 50 0.76 -14.81 7.45
N LYS A 51 -0.14 -13.95 7.96
CA LYS A 51 -1.12 -14.37 8.96
C LYS A 51 -2.12 -15.38 8.42
N LEU A 52 -2.57 -15.22 7.18
CA LEU A 52 -3.46 -16.19 6.54
C LEU A 52 -2.79 -17.57 6.41
N PHE A 53 -1.53 -17.63 5.98
CA PHE A 53 -0.77 -18.88 5.88
C PHE A 53 -0.56 -19.54 7.25
N GLU A 54 -0.33 -18.76 8.31
CA GLU A 54 -0.21 -19.25 9.69
C GLU A 54 -1.51 -19.92 10.15
N PHE A 55 -2.67 -19.28 9.92
CA PHE A 55 -3.98 -19.88 10.19
C PHE A 55 -4.24 -21.17 9.40
N LEU A 56 -3.88 -21.20 8.12
CA LEU A 56 -3.99 -22.39 7.28
C LEU A 56 -3.14 -23.56 7.82
N GLY A 57 -1.92 -23.27 8.28
CA GLY A 57 -1.05 -24.26 8.92
C GLY A 57 -1.62 -24.79 10.23
N GLU A 58 -2.19 -23.91 11.05
CA GLU A 58 -2.82 -24.28 12.33
C GLU A 58 -4.05 -25.19 12.10
N ILE A 59 -4.88 -24.90 11.10
CA ILE A 59 -6.03 -25.73 10.73
C ILE A 59 -5.60 -27.10 10.17
N MET A 60 -4.52 -27.15 9.39
CA MET A 60 -4.03 -28.42 8.80
C MET A 60 -3.33 -29.32 9.83
N SER A 61 -2.79 -28.74 10.91
CA SER A 61 -2.16 -29.47 12.00
C SER A 61 -3.14 -29.94 13.08
N LEU A 62 -4.43 -29.59 12.94
CA LEU A 62 -5.54 -30.04 13.80
C LEU A 62 -6.18 -31.31 13.23
#